data_AF-A0A0J6B4S1-F1
#
_entry.id   AF-A0A0J6B4S1-F1
#
_cell.length_a   1.000
_cell.length_b   1.000
_cell.length_c   1.000
_cell.angle_alpha   90.00
_cell.angle_beta   90.00
_cell.angle_gamma   90.00
#
_symmetry.space_group_name_H-M   'P 1'
#
loop_
_entity.id
_entity.type
_entity.pdbx_description
1 polymer ?
#
loop_
_entity_poly.entity_id
_entity_poly.type
_entity_poly.pdbx_seq_one_letter_code
_entity_poly.pdbx_strand_id
1 'polypeptide(L)'
;MLHHISFPASDPYRVARVLAELTNGQYFEFPITPGAYMVNFGDDHGSALEIIPADRVWIPGADEVDVGTEETALRCSGFHVAISVSVSREHIEEVGVREGWLVRACDRGPFQLIELWVENRFMIEMLTREMTPAYLSFMKPETYGAWLHEMQGSDVALHAHG
;
A
#
# COMPACT_ATOMS: atom_id res chain seq x y z
N MET A 1 9.87 -8.18 -7.72
CA MET A 1 10.39 -6.92 -7.16
C MET A 1 9.45 -5.80 -7.54
N LEU A 2 9.03 -4.96 -6.60
CA LEU A 2 8.27 -3.73 -6.87
C LEU A 2 9.13 -2.56 -6.40
N HIS A 3 9.48 -1.65 -7.30
CA HIS A 3 10.37 -0.53 -6.96
C HIS A 3 9.61 0.63 -6.36
N HIS A 4 8.53 1.09 -6.97
CA HIS A 4 7.69 2.12 -6.36
C HIS A 4 6.28 2.08 -6.91
N ILE A 5 5.41 2.79 -6.21
CA ILE A 5 4.09 3.19 -6.69
C ILE A 5 3.90 4.67 -6.37
N SER A 6 3.06 5.36 -7.15
CA SER A 6 2.57 6.69 -6.81
C SER A 6 1.12 6.62 -6.35
N PHE A 7 0.76 7.44 -5.36
CA PHE A 7 -0.64 7.60 -4.97
C PHE A 7 -0.96 9.01 -4.46
N PRO A 8 -2.22 9.46 -4.61
CA PRO A 8 -2.62 10.81 -4.23
C PRO A 8 -2.81 10.97 -2.72
N ALA A 9 -2.43 12.13 -2.19
CA ALA A 9 -2.68 12.56 -0.81
C ALA A 9 -3.19 14.01 -0.76
N SER A 10 -4.05 14.29 0.21
CA SER A 10 -4.56 15.65 0.50
C SER A 10 -3.48 16.52 1.14
N ASP A 11 -2.66 15.92 2.01
CA ASP A 11 -1.47 16.52 2.61
C ASP A 11 -0.24 15.62 2.36
N PRO A 12 0.40 15.73 1.18
CA PRO A 12 1.55 14.91 0.81
C PRO A 12 2.72 15.00 1.78
N TYR A 13 2.98 16.18 2.36
CA TYR A 13 4.06 16.38 3.32
C TYR A 13 3.82 15.54 4.59
N ARG A 14 2.61 15.65 5.16
CA ARG A 14 2.25 14.90 6.35
C ARG A 14 2.28 13.39 6.09
N VAL A 15 1.74 12.96 4.95
CA VAL A 15 1.74 11.55 4.55
C VAL A 15 3.16 11.03 4.40
N ALA A 16 4.03 11.75 3.69
CA ALA A 16 5.42 11.35 3.47
C ALA A 16 6.20 11.22 4.79
N ARG A 17 6.06 12.17 5.71
CA ARG A 17 6.68 12.13 7.04
C ARG A 17 6.25 10.89 7.83
N VAL A 18 4.96 10.57 7.83
CA VAL A 18 4.42 9.41 8.56
C VAL A 18 4.88 8.10 7.93
N LEU A 19 4.88 8.01 6.60
CA LEU A 19 5.30 6.78 5.93
C LEU A 19 6.80 6.56 6.05
N ALA A 20 7.62 7.60 6.09
CA ALA A 20 9.05 7.46 6.41
C ALA A 20 9.26 6.89 7.81
N GLU A 21 8.49 7.32 8.82
CA GLU A 21 8.50 6.74 10.17
C GLU A 21 8.13 5.24 10.14
N LEU A 22 7.00 4.90 9.51
CA LEU A 22 6.50 3.51 9.48
C LEU A 22 7.37 2.54 8.67
N THR A 23 8.15 3.06 7.72
CA THR A 23 9.05 2.25 6.89
C THR A 23 10.49 2.24 7.43
N ASN A 24 10.79 2.99 8.50
CA ASN A 24 12.15 3.32 8.93
C ASN A 24 13.00 3.93 7.78
N GLY A 25 12.33 4.61 6.86
CA GLY A 25 12.89 5.21 5.67
C GLY A 25 13.23 6.69 5.84
N GLN A 26 13.34 7.38 4.71
CA GLN A 26 13.53 8.82 4.61
C GLN A 26 12.55 9.39 3.58
N TYR A 27 12.17 10.65 3.74
CA TYR A 27 11.36 11.34 2.74
C TYR A 27 12.06 12.59 2.21
N PHE A 28 11.81 12.89 0.94
CA PHE A 28 12.41 13.99 0.20
C PHE A 28 11.35 14.69 -0.65
N GLU A 29 11.52 15.98 -0.90
CA GLU A 29 10.76 16.65 -1.95
C GLU A 29 11.02 15.94 -3.29
N PHE A 30 9.96 15.63 -4.01
CA PHE A 30 10.04 14.96 -5.30
C PHE A 30 9.80 15.99 -6.41
N PRO A 31 10.81 16.30 -7.25
CA PRO A 31 10.78 17.49 -8.11
C PRO A 31 9.86 17.36 -9.32
N ILE A 32 9.10 16.28 -9.46
CA ILE A 32 8.21 16.05 -10.60
C ILE A 32 7.02 17.01 -10.61
N THR A 33 6.54 17.43 -9.44
CA THR A 33 5.45 18.41 -9.31
C THR A 33 5.52 19.09 -7.94
N PRO A 34 5.19 20.40 -7.83
CA PRO A 34 5.20 21.09 -6.56
C PRO A 34 4.33 20.41 -5.51
N GLY A 35 4.89 20.19 -4.32
CA GLY A 35 4.20 19.53 -3.22
C GLY A 35 4.17 18.00 -3.27
N ALA A 36 4.86 17.37 -4.23
CA ALA A 36 5.09 15.93 -4.20
C ALA A 36 6.29 15.55 -3.34
N TYR A 37 6.25 14.32 -2.81
CA TYR A 37 7.29 13.75 -1.96
C TYR A 37 7.59 12.31 -2.37
N MET A 38 8.85 11.91 -2.18
CA MET A 38 9.30 10.53 -2.30
C MET A 38 9.62 10.01 -0.91
N VAL A 39 9.16 8.81 -0.58
CA VAL A 39 9.53 8.07 0.63
C VAL A 39 10.37 6.87 0.22
N ASN A 40 11.67 6.89 0.53
CA ASN A 40 12.60 5.79 0.26
C ASN A 40 12.70 4.89 1.48
N PHE A 41 12.61 3.57 1.28
CA PHE A 41 12.62 2.61 2.39
C PHE A 41 14.03 2.27 2.85
N GLY A 42 15.05 2.52 2.01
CA GLY A 42 16.45 2.22 2.31
C GLY A 42 16.77 0.72 2.33
N ASP A 43 15.95 -0.09 1.67
CA ASP A 43 16.17 -1.53 1.53
C ASP A 43 17.07 -1.88 0.33
N ASP A 44 17.44 -3.16 0.22
CA ASP A 44 18.29 -3.68 -0.86
C ASP A 44 17.63 -3.64 -2.26
N HIS A 45 16.39 -3.17 -2.32
CA HIS A 45 15.55 -3.18 -3.52
C HIS A 45 15.30 -1.78 -4.07
N GLY A 46 15.70 -0.76 -3.32
CA GLY A 46 15.40 0.63 -3.63
C GLY A 46 13.91 0.91 -3.63
N SER A 47 13.15 0.23 -2.76
CA SER A 47 11.70 0.42 -2.69
C SER A 47 11.33 1.83 -2.21
N ALA A 48 10.28 2.39 -2.80
CA ALA A 48 9.81 3.73 -2.49
C ALA A 48 8.31 3.93 -2.71
N LEU A 49 7.77 5.01 -2.15
CA LEU A 49 6.42 5.50 -2.40
C LEU A 49 6.48 6.96 -2.86
N GLU A 50 5.82 7.26 -3.97
CA GLU A 50 5.63 8.62 -4.46
C GLU A 50 4.28 9.15 -3.97
N ILE A 51 4.32 10.21 -3.19
CA ILE A 51 3.14 10.86 -2.62
C ILE A 51 2.89 12.13 -3.42
N ILE A 52 1.83 12.12 -4.22
CA ILE A 52 1.49 13.25 -5.09
C ILE A 52 0.29 14.02 -4.56
N PRO A 53 0.20 15.34 -4.79
CA PRO A 53 -1.00 16.08 -4.43
C PRO A 53 -2.23 15.49 -5.09
N ALA A 54 -3.34 15.43 -4.36
CA ALA A 54 -4.54 14.73 -4.81
C ALA A 54 -5.12 15.26 -6.12
N ASP A 55 -4.87 16.52 -6.48
CA ASP A 55 -5.31 17.15 -7.72
C ASP A 55 -4.38 16.86 -8.92
N ARG A 56 -3.31 16.06 -8.74
CA ARG A 56 -2.35 15.72 -9.80
C ARG A 56 -2.58 14.32 -10.33
N VAL A 57 -2.42 14.20 -11.64
CA VAL A 57 -2.52 12.93 -12.37
C VAL A 57 -1.35 12.79 -13.34
N TRP A 58 -0.93 11.56 -13.55
CA TRP A 58 0.02 11.23 -14.61
C TRP A 58 -0.73 11.15 -15.94
N ILE A 59 -0.27 11.90 -16.94
CA ILE A 59 -0.79 11.86 -18.30
C ILE A 59 0.31 11.44 -19.28
N PRO A 60 -0.03 10.82 -20.42
CA PRO A 60 0.94 10.61 -21.48
C PRO A 60 1.41 11.97 -22.03
N GLY A 61 2.69 12.30 -21.84
CA GLY A 61 3.33 13.43 -22.51
C GLY A 61 3.80 13.06 -23.92
N ALA A 62 4.50 13.99 -24.57
CA ALA A 62 4.96 13.79 -25.96
C ALA A 62 6.05 12.71 -26.08
N ASP A 63 7.00 12.69 -25.14
CA ASP A 63 8.14 11.78 -25.12
C ASP A 63 8.15 10.86 -23.87
N GLU A 64 7.67 11.38 -22.73
CA GLU A 64 7.60 10.69 -21.44
C GLU A 64 6.35 11.09 -20.64
N VAL A 65 6.21 10.63 -19.40
CA VAL A 65 5.09 11.01 -18.53
C VAL A 65 5.09 12.52 -18.28
N ASP A 66 3.91 13.14 -18.29
CA ASP A 66 3.70 14.54 -17.91
C ASP A 66 2.66 14.61 -16.78
N VAL A 67 2.48 15.80 -16.20
CA VAL A 67 1.64 16.03 -15.02
C VAL A 67 0.44 16.88 -15.39
N GLY A 68 -0.75 16.26 -15.28
CA GLY A 68 -2.03 16.92 -15.41
C GLY A 68 -2.56 17.46 -14.07
N THR A 69 -3.65 18.21 -14.14
CA THR A 69 -4.46 18.60 -12.97
C THR A 69 -5.90 18.14 -13.19
N GLU A 70 -6.47 17.45 -12.22
CA GLU A 70 -7.88 16.99 -12.24
C GLU A 70 -8.59 17.36 -10.94
N GLU A 71 -9.92 17.55 -11.03
CA GLU A 71 -10.76 17.78 -9.85
C GLU A 71 -11.05 16.43 -9.16
N THR A 72 -10.21 16.09 -8.18
CA THR A 72 -10.24 14.75 -7.61
C THR A 72 -11.33 14.59 -6.56
N ALA A 73 -12.41 13.91 -6.93
CA ALA A 73 -13.55 13.61 -6.06
C ALA A 73 -13.46 12.24 -5.33
N LEU A 74 -12.44 11.43 -5.62
CA LEU A 74 -12.40 10.06 -5.09
C LEU A 74 -12.01 10.04 -3.60
N ARG A 75 -12.96 9.57 -2.79
CA ARG A 75 -12.75 9.32 -1.35
C ARG A 75 -12.10 7.97 -1.07
N CYS A 76 -12.30 6.99 -1.95
CA CYS A 76 -11.74 5.64 -1.81
C CYS A 76 -11.12 5.22 -3.14
N SER A 77 -10.10 4.35 -3.07
CA SER A 77 -9.35 3.84 -4.21
C SER A 77 -9.60 2.34 -4.40
N GLY A 78 -9.71 1.90 -5.66
CA GLY A 78 -9.65 0.48 -6.03
C GLY A 78 -8.22 -0.09 -6.02
N PHE A 79 -7.22 0.79 -5.90
CA PHE A 79 -5.80 0.47 -5.80
C PHE A 79 -5.34 0.54 -4.34
N HIS A 80 -4.47 -0.40 -3.97
CA HIS A 80 -3.77 -0.45 -2.70
C HIS A 80 -2.40 -1.13 -2.92
N VAL A 81 -1.55 -1.09 -1.91
CA VAL A 81 -0.26 -1.79 -1.93
C VAL A 81 -0.07 -2.59 -0.65
N ALA A 82 0.62 -3.73 -0.74
CA ALA A 82 1.09 -4.49 0.40
C ALA A 82 2.60 -4.31 0.52
N ILE A 83 3.08 -3.92 1.70
CA ILE A 83 4.50 -3.71 1.99
C ILE A 83 4.90 -4.42 3.28
N SER A 84 6.13 -4.92 3.32
CA SER A 84 6.72 -5.38 4.58
C SER A 84 7.36 -4.21 5.32
N VAL A 85 7.16 -4.16 6.64
CA VAL A 85 7.73 -3.13 7.52
C VAL A 85 8.41 -3.78 8.72
N SER A 86 9.39 -3.08 9.28
CA SER A 86 10.14 -3.55 10.46
C SER A 86 9.59 -3.02 11.79
N VAL A 87 8.69 -2.04 11.74
CA VAL A 87 7.98 -1.53 12.93
C VAL A 87 6.96 -2.56 13.44
N SER A 88 6.64 -2.47 14.74
CA SER A 88 5.67 -3.37 15.36
C SER A 88 4.23 -2.98 15.03
N ARG A 89 3.30 -3.90 15.28
CA ARG A 89 1.87 -3.64 15.16
C ARG A 89 1.41 -2.48 16.05
N GLU A 90 1.86 -2.47 17.29
CA GLU A 90 1.49 -1.47 18.29
C GLU A 90 1.90 -0.07 17.82
N HIS A 91 3.10 0.05 17.23
CA HIS A 91 3.56 1.32 16.68
C HIS A 91 2.69 1.80 15.50
N ILE A 92 2.28 0.89 14.61
CA ILE A 92 1.35 1.23 13.51
C ILE A 92 0.00 1.72 14.06
N GLU A 93 -0.53 1.05 15.09
CA GLU A 93 -1.77 1.43 15.76
C GLU A 93 -1.65 2.81 16.45
N GLU A 94 -0.54 3.08 17.15
CA GLU A 94 -0.24 4.38 17.76
C GLU A 94 -0.19 5.51 16.73
N VAL A 95 0.50 5.28 15.60
CA VAL A 95 0.56 6.23 14.49
C VAL A 95 -0.83 6.46 13.91
N GLY A 96 -1.62 5.41 13.71
CA GLY A 96 -3.01 5.52 13.26
C GLY A 96 -3.85 6.42 14.16
N VAL A 97 -3.80 6.19 15.47
CA VAL A 97 -4.49 7.03 16.46
C VAL A 97 -4.01 8.48 16.40
N ARG A 98 -2.69 8.69 16.37
CA ARG A 98 -2.08 10.02 16.32
C ARG A 98 -2.51 10.80 15.09
N GLU A 99 -2.57 10.14 13.94
CA GLU A 99 -2.87 10.79 12.66
C GLU A 99 -4.39 10.86 12.37
N GLY A 100 -5.22 10.14 13.13
CA GLY A 100 -6.66 10.03 12.91
C GLY A 100 -7.00 9.13 11.72
N TRP A 101 -6.14 8.15 11.42
CA TRP A 101 -6.26 7.21 10.31
C TRP A 101 -6.76 5.85 10.81
N LEU A 102 -7.64 5.22 10.04
CA LEU A 102 -8.15 3.90 10.35
C LEU A 102 -7.04 2.86 10.23
N VAL A 103 -6.83 2.11 11.32
CA VAL A 103 -5.94 0.95 11.38
C VAL A 103 -6.76 -0.29 11.74
N ARG A 104 -6.54 -1.40 11.03
CA ARG A 104 -7.23 -2.66 11.29
C ARG A 104 -6.32 -3.86 11.09
N ALA A 105 -6.16 -4.68 12.12
CA ALA A 105 -5.57 -6.00 11.95
C ALA A 105 -6.56 -6.93 11.25
N CYS A 106 -6.12 -7.57 10.17
CA CYS A 106 -6.93 -8.43 9.33
C CYS A 106 -6.31 -9.83 9.25
N ASP A 107 -7.19 -10.82 9.32
CA ASP A 107 -6.86 -12.21 9.01
C ASP A 107 -7.42 -12.54 7.64
N ARG A 108 -6.54 -12.92 6.70
CA ARG A 108 -6.94 -13.34 5.35
C ARG A 108 -7.18 -14.84 5.26
N GLY A 109 -6.92 -15.60 6.33
CA GLY A 109 -6.88 -17.06 6.36
C GLY A 109 -5.43 -17.57 6.30
N PRO A 110 -4.76 -17.53 5.14
CA PRO A 110 -3.41 -18.08 4.99
C PRO A 110 -2.31 -17.17 5.54
N PHE A 111 -2.62 -15.89 5.79
CA PHE A 111 -1.72 -14.93 6.42
C PHE A 111 -2.52 -13.79 7.07
N GLN A 112 -1.84 -13.03 7.93
CA GLN A 112 -2.39 -11.85 8.60
C GLN A 112 -1.63 -10.59 8.14
N LEU A 113 -2.28 -9.44 8.28
CA LEU A 113 -1.72 -8.13 7.93
C LEU A 113 -2.42 -7.02 8.73
N ILE A 114 -1.92 -5.80 8.60
CA ILE A 114 -2.57 -4.60 9.14
C ILE A 114 -2.96 -3.68 7.99
N GLU A 115 -4.24 -3.35 7.85
CA GLU A 115 -4.69 -2.28 6.96
C GLU A 115 -4.43 -0.94 7.64
N LEU A 116 -3.62 -0.09 7.02
CA LEU A 116 -3.50 1.33 7.32
C LEU A 116 -4.22 2.13 6.22
N TRP A 117 -5.25 2.88 6.59
CA TRP A 117 -5.99 3.74 5.66
C TRP A 117 -5.45 5.17 5.75
N VAL A 118 -4.45 5.48 4.94
CA VAL A 118 -3.84 6.80 4.84
C VAL A 118 -4.91 7.84 4.51
N GLU A 119 -5.04 8.85 5.37
CA GLU A 119 -6.09 9.88 5.32
C GLU A 119 -7.53 9.33 5.28
N ASN A 120 -7.73 8.06 5.64
CA ASN A 120 -8.97 7.32 5.45
C ASN A 120 -9.41 7.19 3.98
N ARG A 121 -8.44 7.17 3.04
CA ARG A 121 -8.70 7.12 1.58
C ARG A 121 -7.94 6.04 0.83
N PHE A 122 -6.65 5.90 1.09
CA PHE A 122 -5.77 4.96 0.41
C PHE A 122 -5.31 3.88 1.39
N MET A 123 -5.52 2.62 1.04
CA MET A 123 -5.15 1.48 1.89
C MET A 123 -3.72 1.05 1.60
N ILE A 124 -2.94 0.88 2.66
CA ILE A 124 -1.66 0.19 2.64
C ILE A 124 -1.79 -1.02 3.55
N GLU A 125 -1.56 -2.22 3.03
CA GLU A 125 -1.43 -3.43 3.83
C GLU A 125 0.01 -3.50 4.36
N MET A 126 0.17 -3.41 5.66
CA MET A 126 1.45 -3.50 6.35
C MET A 126 1.64 -4.89 6.93
N LEU A 127 2.70 -5.57 6.52
CA LEU A 127 3.13 -6.84 7.06
C LEU A 127 4.34 -6.60 7.96
N THR A 128 4.17 -6.80 9.26
CA THR A 128 5.29 -6.72 10.21
C THR A 128 6.24 -7.89 9.99
N ARG A 129 7.42 -7.85 10.63
CA ARG A 129 8.40 -8.94 10.61
C ARG A 129 7.79 -10.30 11.00
N GLU A 130 6.82 -10.34 11.91
CA GLU A 130 6.15 -11.56 12.31
C GLU A 130 5.16 -12.08 11.26
N MET A 131 4.55 -11.18 10.47
CA MET A 131 3.53 -11.51 9.47
C MET A 131 4.13 -11.90 8.11
N THR A 132 5.25 -11.30 7.72
CA THR A 132 5.89 -11.49 6.40
C THR A 132 6.19 -12.97 6.06
N PRO A 133 6.69 -13.83 6.97
CA PRO A 133 7.00 -15.23 6.62
C PRO A 133 5.80 -16.03 6.13
N ALA A 134 4.63 -15.84 6.75
CA ALA A 134 3.40 -16.52 6.34
C ALA A 134 2.96 -16.07 4.94
N TYR A 135 2.97 -14.76 4.69
CA TYR A 135 2.67 -14.18 3.38
C TYR A 135 3.62 -14.71 2.30
N LEU A 136 4.93 -14.67 2.54
CA LEU A 136 5.94 -15.14 1.57
C LEU A 136 5.81 -16.64 1.30
N SER A 137 5.46 -17.44 2.31
CA SER A 137 5.22 -18.87 2.12
C SER A 137 3.98 -19.12 1.28
N PHE A 138 2.90 -18.36 1.52
CA PHE A 138 1.64 -18.50 0.81
C PHE A 138 1.72 -18.02 -0.65
N MET A 139 2.38 -16.89 -0.90
CA MET A 139 2.49 -16.27 -2.22
C MET A 139 3.46 -16.96 -3.18
N LYS A 140 4.00 -18.14 -2.81
CA LYS A 140 4.69 -19.01 -3.75
C LYS A 140 3.68 -19.48 -4.82
N PRO A 141 4.01 -19.41 -6.13
CA PRO A 141 3.07 -19.77 -7.19
C PRO A 141 2.44 -21.15 -7.02
N GLU A 142 3.19 -22.13 -6.52
CA GLU A 142 2.70 -23.49 -6.30
C GLU A 142 1.68 -23.56 -5.17
N THR A 143 1.96 -22.88 -4.05
CA THR A 143 1.07 -22.83 -2.89
C THR A 143 -0.19 -22.03 -3.19
N TYR A 144 -0.04 -20.84 -3.77
CA TYR A 144 -1.17 -19.99 -4.15
C TYR A 144 -2.03 -20.66 -5.23
N GLY A 145 -1.42 -21.27 -6.23
CA GLY A 145 -2.12 -21.99 -7.30
C GLY A 145 -2.92 -23.19 -6.80
N ALA A 146 -2.37 -23.97 -5.87
CA ALA A 146 -3.09 -25.07 -5.23
C ALA A 146 -4.31 -24.57 -4.43
N TRP A 147 -4.11 -23.52 -3.63
CA TRP A 147 -5.20 -22.89 -2.87
C TRP A 147 -6.33 -22.37 -3.77
N LEU A 148 -5.99 -21.71 -4.89
CA LEU A 148 -6.99 -21.25 -5.86
C LEU A 148 -7.82 -22.41 -6.44
N HIS A 149 -7.18 -23.52 -6.78
CA HIS A 149 -7.87 -24.70 -7.31
C HIS A 149 -8.84 -25.29 -6.28
N GLU A 150 -8.44 -25.35 -5.01
CA GLU A 150 -9.31 -25.80 -3.91
C GLU A 150 -10.51 -24.88 -3.71
N MET A 151 -10.30 -23.56 -3.70
CA MET A 151 -11.39 -22.58 -3.55
C MET A 151 -12.40 -22.67 -4.71
N GLN A 152 -11.90 -22.76 -5.95
CA GLN A 152 -12.76 -22.87 -7.14
C GLN A 152 -13.51 -24.22 -7.18
N GLY A 153 -12.87 -25.31 -6.75
CA GLY A 153 -13.53 -26.61 -6.62
C GLY A 153 -14.60 -26.63 -5.53
N SER A 154 -14.43 -25.85 -4.46
CA SER A 154 -15.38 -25.69 -3.36
C SER A 154 -16.63 -24.92 -3.79
N ASP A 155 -16.48 -23.86 -4.60
CA ASP A 155 -17.59 -23.08 -5.14
C ASP A 155 -18.43 -23.88 -6.16
N VAL A 156 -17.81 -24.72 -6.99
CA VAL A 156 -18.55 -25.61 -7.90
C VAL A 156 -19.40 -26.63 -7.14
N ALA A 157 -18.90 -27.15 -6.00
CA ALA A 157 -19.67 -28.07 -5.16
C ALA A 157 -20.87 -27.40 -4.47
N LEU A 158 -20.77 -26.12 -4.13
CA LEU A 158 -21.87 -25.34 -3.56
C LEU A 158 -22.98 -25.02 -4.58
N HIS A 159 -22.62 -24.87 -5.87
CA HIS A 159 -23.58 -24.57 -6.94
C HIS A 159 -24.18 -25.81 -7.64
N ALA A 160 -23.64 -27.01 -7.42
CA ALA A 160 -24.18 -28.26 -8.01
C ALA A 160 -25.40 -28.85 -7.25
N HIS A 161 -25.85 -28.20 -6.17
CA HIS A 161 -26.98 -28.62 -5.35
C HIS A 161 -28.15 -27.62 -5.30
N GLY A 162 -28.22 -26.70 -6.29
CA GLY A 162 -29.32 -25.73 -6.46
C GLY A 162 -30.29 -26.10 -7.58
#